data_AF-A0AAV4IK47-F1
#
_entry.id   AF-A0AAV4IK47-F1
#
_cell.length_a   1.000
_cell.length_b   1.000
_cell.length_c   1.000
_cell.angle_alpha   90.00
_cell.angle_beta   90.00
_cell.angle_gamma   90.00
#
_symmetry.space_group_name_H-M   'P 1'
#
loop_
_entity.id
_entity.type
_entity.pdbx_description
1 polymer ?
#
loop_
_entity_poly.entity_id
_entity_poly.type
_entity_poly.pdbx_seq_one_letter_code
_entity_poly.pdbx_strand_id
1 'polypeptide(L)'
;MSSSGLALAELIAFMEESHVENRSTVFRLADLSKLYEARVNQLRGQFPLQARAHSTHLKKRLLQNVPGLVASNQGREVYLSYDEEVACTLKRQYNEEKDTESITMARLANSIRNDMFATSVSFTGQFDNETQIQGYKKIQIRSVDTDVVVLAVSTVSKLGGGLELWVAFGTGKDFRLIPAHEIAESLGPMRCYALPMFHSLTGCDTTSYFQHIGKRTAWKIWKLSDMLTTALCSLRKDPNNLQYNILQTVERFVILLYGRTSSIECIDAARKDLFVRKGRHLSLLPPTKAGGLDSSVGSGFAPWPRGRGFETQPSTVQGPTGWVGVSINTIM
;
A
#
# COMPACT_ATOMS: atom_id res chain seq x y z
N MET A 1 44.46 -19.36 22.58
CA MET A 1 43.52 -18.96 21.50
C MET A 1 42.11 -18.97 22.06
N SER A 2 41.26 -17.98 21.74
CA SER A 2 39.86 -18.02 22.20
C SER A 2 39.08 -19.09 21.43
N SER A 3 38.14 -19.78 22.07
CA SER A 3 37.35 -20.83 21.39
C SER A 3 36.53 -20.26 20.21
N SER A 4 36.17 -18.97 20.27
CA SER A 4 35.51 -18.22 19.20
C SER A 4 36.44 -17.86 18.04
N GLY A 5 37.75 -17.82 18.27
CA GLY A 5 38.78 -17.71 17.25
C GLY A 5 39.03 -19.05 16.56
N LEU A 6 39.14 -20.13 17.35
CA LEU A 6 39.34 -21.49 16.81
C LEU A 6 38.14 -21.96 15.96
N ALA A 7 36.92 -21.78 16.46
CA ALA A 7 35.70 -22.12 15.70
C ALA A 7 35.54 -21.30 14.41
N LEU A 8 36.08 -20.07 14.35
CA LEU A 8 36.06 -19.28 13.11
C LEU A 8 37.08 -19.84 12.11
N ALA A 9 38.29 -20.18 12.57
CA ALA A 9 39.32 -20.74 11.73
C ALA A 9 38.90 -22.07 11.11
N GLU A 10 38.27 -22.96 11.89
CA GLU A 10 37.73 -24.22 11.38
C GLU A 10 36.58 -24.01 10.38
N LEU A 11 35.70 -23.02 10.62
CA LEU A 11 34.62 -22.70 9.69
C LEU A 11 35.16 -22.15 8.36
N ILE A 12 36.21 -21.32 8.41
CA ILE A 12 36.89 -20.81 7.22
C ILE A 12 37.54 -21.96 6.45
N ALA A 13 38.27 -22.84 7.13
CA ALA A 13 38.89 -24.01 6.51
C ALA A 13 37.84 -24.90 5.83
N PHE A 14 36.70 -25.15 6.48
CA PHE A 14 35.58 -25.89 5.87
C PHE A 14 35.06 -25.23 4.58
N MET A 15 34.92 -23.91 4.58
CA MET A 15 34.44 -23.17 3.40
C MET A 15 35.47 -23.20 2.25
N GLU A 16 36.76 -23.04 2.57
CA GLU A 16 37.84 -23.08 1.59
C GLU A 16 38.01 -24.48 1.00
N GLU A 17 37.98 -25.54 1.82
CA GLU A 17 38.01 -26.94 1.36
C GLU A 17 36.79 -27.26 0.48
N SER A 18 35.60 -26.84 0.89
CA SER A 18 34.37 -27.04 0.11
C SER A 18 34.41 -26.33 -1.25
N HIS A 19 35.10 -25.19 -1.33
CA HIS A 19 35.31 -24.45 -2.56
C HIS A 19 36.35 -25.11 -3.46
N VAL A 20 37.50 -25.53 -2.91
CA VAL A 20 38.58 -26.20 -3.65
C VAL A 20 38.12 -27.55 -4.21
N GLU A 21 37.31 -28.29 -3.45
CA GLU A 21 36.71 -29.56 -3.89
C GLU A 21 35.50 -29.37 -4.83
N ASN A 22 35.17 -28.12 -5.19
CA ASN A 22 34.04 -27.75 -6.03
C ASN A 22 32.67 -28.28 -5.55
N ARG A 23 32.56 -28.54 -4.24
CA ARG A 23 31.35 -29.08 -3.60
C ARG A 23 30.30 -28.00 -3.36
N SER A 24 30.73 -26.77 -3.07
CA SER A 24 29.83 -25.64 -2.85
C SER A 24 30.55 -24.31 -3.05
N THR A 25 29.98 -23.44 -3.87
CA THR A 25 30.48 -22.07 -4.13
C THR A 25 29.60 -20.99 -3.48
N VAL A 26 28.47 -21.38 -2.90
CA VAL A 26 27.47 -20.50 -2.26
C VAL A 26 27.09 -21.07 -0.89
N PHE A 27 27.08 -20.22 0.13
CA PHE A 27 26.80 -20.58 1.51
C PHE A 27 25.75 -19.67 2.12
N ARG A 28 24.74 -20.23 2.78
CA ARG A 28 23.74 -19.46 3.52
C ARG A 28 24.31 -19.03 4.87
N LEU A 29 24.28 -17.73 5.17
CA LEU A 29 24.79 -17.18 6.43
C LEU A 29 24.10 -17.77 7.66
N ALA A 30 22.81 -18.12 7.56
CA ALA A 30 22.06 -18.73 8.64
C ALA A 30 22.64 -20.10 9.03
N ASP A 31 23.08 -20.90 8.05
CA ASP A 31 23.62 -22.23 8.29
C ASP A 31 25.06 -22.17 8.79
N LEU A 32 25.86 -21.26 8.24
CA LEU A 32 27.18 -20.96 8.77
C LEU A 32 27.12 -20.44 10.22
N SER A 33 26.10 -19.65 10.56
CA SER A 33 25.87 -19.18 11.93
C SER A 33 25.56 -20.34 12.87
N LYS A 34 24.74 -21.31 12.45
CA LYS A 34 24.45 -22.50 13.25
C LYS A 34 25.68 -23.38 13.43
N LEU A 35 26.47 -23.61 12.38
CA LEU A 35 27.71 -24.39 12.45
C LEU A 35 28.73 -23.73 13.38
N TYR A 36 28.88 -22.41 13.28
CA TYR A 36 29.73 -21.63 14.17
C TYR A 36 29.29 -21.74 15.63
N GLU A 37 28.00 -21.54 15.91
CA GLU A 37 27.46 -21.64 17.27
C GLU A 37 27.63 -23.04 17.84
N ALA A 38 27.32 -24.08 17.07
CA ALA A 38 27.50 -25.47 17.46
C ALA A 38 28.96 -25.76 17.82
N ARG A 39 29.91 -25.27 17.01
CA ARG A 39 31.34 -25.53 17.25
C ARG A 39 31.90 -24.73 18.43
N VAL A 40 31.47 -23.48 18.62
CA VAL A 40 31.82 -22.69 19.81
C VAL A 40 31.32 -23.38 21.09
N ASN A 41 30.13 -23.96 21.06
CA ASN A 41 29.55 -24.68 22.20
C ASN A 41 30.29 -25.99 22.50
N GLN A 42 30.71 -26.74 21.47
CA GLN A 42 31.53 -27.95 21.64
C GLN A 42 32.89 -27.66 22.28
N LEU A 43 33.56 -26.58 21.85
CA LEU A 43 34.90 -26.22 22.33
C LEU A 43 34.91 -25.60 23.74
N ARG A 44 33.75 -25.21 24.29
CA ARG A 44 33.65 -24.52 25.59
C ARG A 44 33.19 -25.39 26.76
N GLY A 45 32.66 -26.60 26.52
CA GLY A 45 32.07 -27.43 27.59
C GLY A 45 30.82 -26.80 28.22
N GLN A 46 30.36 -27.32 29.37
CA GLN A 46 29.05 -27.13 30.04
C GLN A 46 28.70 -25.70 30.55
N PHE A 47 29.06 -24.62 29.84
CA PHE A 47 28.57 -23.27 30.11
C PHE A 47 28.07 -22.58 28.83
N PRO A 48 26.75 -22.58 28.56
CA PRO A 48 26.18 -21.98 27.36
C PRO A 48 26.23 -20.44 27.42
N LEU A 49 26.49 -19.80 26.28
CA LEU A 49 26.37 -18.34 26.12
C LEU A 49 24.91 -17.91 26.29
N GLN A 50 24.65 -16.90 27.14
CA GLN A 50 23.39 -16.16 27.17
C GLN A 50 23.19 -15.20 25.98
N ALA A 51 24.14 -15.12 25.04
CA ALA A 51 24.05 -14.21 23.91
C ALA A 51 24.29 -14.94 22.58
N ARG A 52 23.23 -15.04 21.77
CA ARG A 52 23.24 -15.46 20.35
C ARG A 52 24.42 -14.79 19.63
N ALA A 53 25.21 -15.55 18.88
CA ALA A 53 26.23 -14.94 18.05
C ALA A 53 25.49 -14.13 16.97
N HIS A 54 25.61 -12.80 16.99
CA HIS A 54 24.97 -11.97 15.97
C HIS A 54 25.53 -12.34 14.60
N SER A 55 24.70 -12.93 13.74
CA SER A 55 25.03 -13.34 12.36
C SER A 55 25.65 -12.21 11.55
N THR A 56 25.31 -10.96 11.85
CA THR A 56 25.93 -9.74 11.31
C THR A 56 27.42 -9.63 11.63
N HIS A 57 27.82 -9.99 12.85
CA HIS A 57 29.21 -9.94 13.29
C HIS A 57 30.00 -11.12 12.70
N LEU A 58 29.39 -12.31 12.61
CA LEU A 58 30.00 -13.45 11.94
C LEU A 58 30.23 -13.16 10.45
N LYS A 59 29.23 -12.61 9.75
CA LYS A 59 29.33 -12.14 8.37
C LYS A 59 30.53 -11.20 8.18
N LYS A 60 30.65 -10.18 9.03
CA LYS A 60 31.75 -9.20 8.94
C LYS A 60 33.11 -9.88 9.11
N ARG A 61 33.24 -10.82 10.04
CA ARG A 61 34.48 -11.57 10.27
C ARG A 61 34.83 -12.50 9.10
N LEU A 62 33.85 -13.18 8.51
CA LEU A 62 34.06 -14.04 7.34
C LEU A 62 34.54 -13.22 6.14
N LEU A 63 33.87 -12.12 5.82
CA LEU A 63 34.27 -11.23 4.72
C LEU A 63 35.66 -10.61 4.90
N GLN A 64 36.12 -10.43 6.15
CA GLN A 64 37.44 -9.89 6.45
C GLN A 64 38.57 -10.92 6.35
N ASN A 65 38.27 -12.21 6.54
CA ASN A 65 39.29 -13.25 6.64
C ASN A 65 39.28 -14.23 5.46
N VAL A 66 38.25 -14.21 4.61
CA VAL A 66 38.14 -15.06 3.42
C VAL A 66 38.24 -14.19 2.17
N PRO A 67 39.39 -14.17 1.47
CA PRO A 67 39.56 -13.39 0.26
C PRO A 67 38.65 -13.91 -0.88
N GLY A 68 38.04 -12.99 -1.64
CA GLY A 68 37.13 -13.34 -2.75
C GLY A 68 35.69 -13.64 -2.32
N LEU A 69 35.39 -13.68 -1.02
CA LEU A 69 34.03 -13.93 -0.54
C LEU A 69 33.16 -12.67 -0.61
N VAL A 70 32.05 -12.74 -1.35
CA VAL A 70 31.07 -11.66 -1.52
C VAL A 70 29.76 -12.03 -0.84
N ALA A 71 29.07 -11.06 -0.24
CA ALA A 71 27.75 -11.27 0.35
C ALA A 71 26.63 -10.74 -0.54
N SER A 72 25.62 -11.56 -0.82
CA SER A 72 24.39 -11.17 -1.49
C SER A 72 23.18 -11.38 -0.57
N ASN A 73 22.15 -10.56 -0.74
CA ASN A 73 20.89 -10.71 0.00
C ASN A 73 19.82 -11.23 -0.96
N GLN A 74 19.08 -12.27 -0.57
CA GLN A 74 17.85 -12.70 -1.23
C GLN A 74 16.70 -12.63 -0.22
N GLY A 75 15.85 -11.61 -0.36
CA GLY A 75 14.80 -11.33 0.63
C GLY A 75 15.35 -11.09 2.04
N ARG A 76 14.95 -11.92 3.01
CA ARG A 76 15.45 -11.89 4.41
C ARG A 76 16.72 -12.72 4.62
N GLU A 77 17.19 -13.42 3.60
CA GLU A 77 18.32 -14.34 3.69
C GLU A 77 19.59 -13.72 3.10
N VAL A 78 20.73 -14.09 3.69
CA VAL A 78 22.05 -13.62 3.26
C VAL A 78 22.86 -14.83 2.80
N TYR A 79 23.39 -14.74 1.59
CA TYR A 79 24.27 -15.73 0.98
C TYR A 79 25.68 -15.16 0.87
N LEU A 80 26.69 -16.04 0.95
CA LEU A 80 28.10 -15.76 0.81
C LEU A 80 28.62 -16.62 -0.35
N SER A 81 29.21 -16.02 -1.38
CA SER A 81 29.75 -16.73 -2.55
C SER A 81 31.15 -16.25 -2.91
N TYR A 82 31.97 -17.14 -3.47
CA TYR A 82 33.32 -16.80 -3.93
C TYR A 82 33.33 -16.16 -5.33
N ASP A 83 32.22 -16.28 -6.06
CA ASP A 83 32.07 -15.78 -7.42
C ASP A 83 31.03 -14.64 -7.46
N GLU A 84 31.45 -13.51 -8.02
CA GLU A 84 30.65 -12.31 -8.20
C GLU A 84 29.55 -12.52 -9.27
N GLU A 85 29.77 -13.38 -10.27
CA GLU A 85 28.78 -13.75 -11.28
C GLU A 85 27.66 -14.60 -10.68
N VAL A 86 27.96 -15.47 -9.72
CA VAL A 86 26.96 -16.28 -9.01
C VAL A 86 26.11 -15.41 -8.10
N ALA A 87 26.71 -14.43 -7.41
CA ALA A 87 25.96 -13.42 -6.64
C ALA A 87 25.03 -12.59 -7.54
N CYS A 88 25.48 -12.24 -8.74
CA CYS A 88 24.69 -11.52 -9.74
C CYS A 88 23.52 -12.38 -10.26
N THR A 89 23.76 -13.65 -10.57
CA THR A 89 22.75 -14.61 -11.06
C THR A 89 21.67 -14.85 -10.01
N LEU A 90 22.04 -15.04 -8.75
CA LEU A 90 21.12 -15.19 -7.62
C LEU A 90 20.25 -13.95 -7.40
N LYS A 91 20.81 -12.76 -7.62
CA LYS A 91 20.07 -11.49 -7.52
C LYS A 91 19.12 -11.30 -8.71
N ARG A 92 19.53 -11.73 -9.90
CA ARG A 92 18.73 -11.69 -11.12
C ARG A 92 17.54 -12.64 -11.05
N GLN A 93 17.76 -13.90 -10.66
CA GLN A 93 16.69 -14.89 -10.49
C GLN A 93 15.65 -14.45 -9.45
N TYR A 94 16.07 -13.91 -8.31
CA TYR A 94 15.14 -13.39 -7.31
C TYR A 94 14.26 -12.25 -7.84
N ASN A 95 14.84 -11.35 -8.64
CA ASN A 95 14.09 -10.24 -9.24
C ASN A 95 13.14 -10.76 -10.33
N GLU A 96 13.60 -11.69 -11.18
CA GLU A 96 12.79 -12.30 -12.26
C GLU A 96 11.62 -13.13 -11.70
N GLU A 97 11.82 -13.89 -10.61
CA GLU A 97 10.75 -14.63 -9.92
C GLU A 97 9.72 -13.69 -9.30
N LYS A 98 10.17 -12.60 -8.65
CA LYS A 98 9.26 -11.58 -8.11
C LYS A 98 8.45 -10.88 -9.20
N ASP A 99 9.09 -10.51 -10.30
CA ASP A 99 8.41 -9.87 -11.42
C ASP A 99 7.39 -10.84 -12.04
N THR A 100 7.76 -12.11 -12.20
CA THR A 100 6.87 -13.16 -12.71
C THR A 100 5.68 -13.42 -11.78
N GLU A 101 5.91 -13.52 -10.48
CA GLU A 101 4.84 -13.70 -9.47
C GLU A 101 3.93 -12.47 -9.42
N SER A 102 4.50 -11.26 -9.47
CA SER A 102 3.73 -10.01 -9.49
C SER A 102 2.88 -9.88 -10.75
N ILE A 103 3.43 -10.23 -11.92
CA ILE A 103 2.70 -10.24 -13.19
C ILE A 103 1.60 -11.30 -13.18
N THR A 104 1.89 -12.49 -12.64
CA THR A 104 0.92 -13.60 -12.57
C THR A 104 -0.22 -13.24 -11.62
N MET A 105 0.09 -12.65 -10.46
CA MET A 105 -0.92 -12.18 -9.51
C MET A 105 -1.77 -11.06 -10.10
N ALA A 106 -1.16 -10.12 -10.83
CA ALA A 106 -1.89 -9.06 -11.51
C ALA A 106 -2.84 -9.62 -12.59
N ARG A 107 -2.40 -10.61 -13.37
CA ARG A 107 -3.24 -11.32 -14.35
C ARG A 107 -4.38 -12.08 -13.68
N LEU A 108 -4.09 -12.77 -12.59
CA LEU A 108 -5.07 -13.58 -11.86
C LEU A 108 -6.13 -12.68 -11.19
N ALA A 109 -5.72 -11.59 -10.56
CA ALA A 109 -6.62 -10.55 -10.05
C ALA A 109 -7.48 -9.95 -11.16
N ASN A 110 -6.91 -9.70 -12.34
CA ASN A 110 -7.67 -9.16 -13.47
C ASN A 110 -8.68 -10.19 -14.01
N SER A 111 -8.32 -11.47 -14.04
CA SER A 111 -9.26 -12.55 -14.42
C SER A 111 -10.40 -12.71 -13.42
N ILE A 112 -10.11 -12.73 -12.12
CA ILE A 112 -11.14 -12.77 -11.06
C ILE A 112 -12.05 -11.56 -11.18
N ARG A 113 -11.47 -10.37 -11.36
CA ARG A 113 -12.22 -9.13 -11.56
C ARG A 113 -13.13 -9.21 -12.79
N ASN A 114 -12.60 -9.72 -13.91
CA ASN A 114 -13.39 -9.90 -15.13
C ASN A 114 -14.51 -10.91 -14.94
N ASP A 115 -14.28 -12.00 -14.21
CA ASP A 115 -15.28 -13.03 -13.91
C ASP A 115 -16.39 -12.51 -12.98
N MET A 116 -16.00 -11.81 -11.92
CA MET A 116 -16.92 -11.09 -11.01
C MET A 116 -17.76 -10.06 -11.76
N PHE A 117 -17.19 -9.35 -12.75
CA PHE A 117 -17.92 -8.35 -13.54
C PHE A 117 -18.63 -8.92 -14.79
N ALA A 118 -18.31 -10.13 -15.23
CA ALA A 118 -18.99 -10.85 -16.30
C ALA A 118 -20.26 -11.55 -15.79
N THR A 119 -20.31 -11.90 -14.51
CA THR A 119 -21.52 -12.39 -13.84
C THR A 119 -22.45 -11.21 -13.61
N SER A 120 -23.23 -10.85 -14.63
CA SER A 120 -24.15 -9.71 -14.56
C SER A 120 -25.39 -10.09 -13.74
N VAL A 121 -25.33 -9.99 -12.42
CA VAL A 121 -26.55 -9.87 -11.62
C VAL A 121 -26.99 -8.41 -11.74
N SER A 122 -27.95 -8.15 -12.63
CA SER A 122 -28.55 -6.83 -12.74
C SER A 122 -29.53 -6.64 -11.59
N PHE A 123 -29.21 -5.72 -10.69
CA PHE A 123 -30.24 -5.13 -9.83
C PHE A 123 -31.14 -4.29 -10.76
N THR A 124 -32.31 -4.82 -11.08
CA THR A 124 -33.29 -4.23 -12.01
C THR A 124 -33.96 -2.97 -11.46
N GLY A 125 -33.52 -2.47 -10.30
CA GLY A 125 -33.95 -1.18 -9.76
C GLY A 125 -35.36 -1.18 -9.16
N GLN A 126 -35.96 -2.34 -8.95
CA GLN A 126 -37.22 -2.45 -8.23
C GLN A 126 -37.11 -3.53 -7.16
N PHE A 127 -37.16 -3.08 -5.91
CA PHE A 127 -37.56 -3.96 -4.82
C PHE A 127 -39.05 -4.29 -5.01
N ASP A 128 -39.49 -5.48 -4.58
CA ASP A 128 -40.89 -5.91 -4.70
C ASP A 128 -41.87 -4.81 -4.28
N ASN A 129 -42.98 -4.63 -5.01
CA ASN A 129 -43.91 -3.51 -4.81
C ASN A 129 -44.26 -3.24 -3.33
N GLU A 130 -44.34 -4.26 -2.47
CA GLU A 130 -44.59 -4.09 -1.03
C GLU A 130 -43.48 -3.32 -0.28
N THR A 131 -42.21 -3.48 -0.67
CA THR A 131 -41.07 -2.76 -0.06
C THR A 131 -40.97 -1.30 -0.51
N GLN A 132 -41.52 -0.96 -1.69
CA GLN A 132 -41.63 0.42 -2.17
C GLN A 132 -42.86 1.14 -1.59
N ILE A 133 -43.94 0.42 -1.28
CA ILE A 133 -45.19 0.98 -0.74
C ILE A 133 -45.05 1.44 0.73
N GLN A 134 -44.13 0.84 1.51
CA GLN A 134 -43.79 1.31 2.86
C GLN A 134 -42.43 2.03 2.96
N GLY A 135 -41.65 2.05 1.87
CA GLY A 135 -40.44 2.85 1.66
C GLY A 135 -39.48 2.92 2.85
N TYR A 136 -38.47 2.05 2.90
CA TYR A 136 -37.41 2.15 3.90
C TYR A 136 -36.69 3.50 3.78
N LYS A 137 -36.91 4.38 4.75
CA LYS A 137 -36.25 5.70 4.83
C LYS A 137 -34.82 5.61 5.35
N LYS A 138 -34.40 4.47 5.91
CA LYS A 138 -33.11 4.28 6.56
C LYS A 138 -32.43 3.02 6.03
N ILE A 139 -31.18 3.17 5.58
CA ILE A 139 -30.33 2.07 5.16
C ILE A 139 -29.08 2.06 6.04
N GLN A 140 -28.65 0.89 6.50
CA GLN A 140 -27.42 0.74 7.26
C GLN A 140 -26.46 -0.23 6.57
N ILE A 141 -25.24 0.26 6.33
CA ILE A 141 -24.11 -0.55 5.86
C ILE A 141 -23.22 -0.86 7.05
N ARG A 142 -22.84 -2.12 7.26
CA ARG A 142 -21.85 -2.48 8.28
C ARG A 142 -20.49 -2.70 7.62
N SER A 143 -19.46 -2.01 8.08
CA SER A 143 -18.09 -2.18 7.58
C SER A 143 -17.05 -1.71 8.59
N VAL A 144 -15.82 -2.21 8.48
CA VAL A 144 -14.65 -1.69 9.19
C VAL A 144 -13.73 -0.88 8.28
N ASP A 145 -14.06 -0.81 6.99
CA ASP A 145 -13.25 -0.23 5.94
C ASP A 145 -13.67 1.22 5.65
N THR A 146 -12.68 2.11 5.61
CA THR A 146 -12.88 3.54 5.37
C THR A 146 -13.35 3.79 3.94
N ASP A 147 -12.99 2.92 3.00
CA ASP A 147 -13.35 3.05 1.59
C ASP A 147 -14.87 2.94 1.42
N VAL A 148 -15.54 2.12 2.23
CA VAL A 148 -17.00 2.02 2.28
C VAL A 148 -17.65 3.33 2.73
N VAL A 149 -17.06 4.03 3.71
CA VAL A 149 -17.56 5.34 4.17
C VAL A 149 -17.45 6.38 3.06
N VAL A 150 -16.30 6.42 2.38
CA VAL A 150 -16.05 7.32 1.24
C VAL A 150 -17.07 7.08 0.12
N LEU A 151 -17.31 5.81 -0.22
CA LEU A 151 -18.28 5.43 -1.24
C LEU A 151 -19.70 5.82 -0.85
N ALA A 152 -20.12 5.50 0.39
CA ALA A 152 -21.45 5.82 0.90
C ALA A 152 -21.75 7.34 0.82
N VAL A 153 -20.81 8.18 1.25
CA VAL A 153 -20.94 9.65 1.16
C VAL A 153 -21.02 10.11 -0.30
N SER A 154 -20.25 9.49 -1.20
CA SER A 154 -20.23 9.89 -2.62
C SER A 154 -21.49 9.49 -3.41
N THR A 155 -22.24 8.48 -2.94
CA THR A 155 -23.36 7.89 -3.67
C THR A 155 -24.72 8.13 -3.05
N VAL A 156 -24.82 8.51 -1.78
CA VAL A 156 -26.11 8.68 -1.07
C VAL A 156 -27.07 9.62 -1.79
N SER A 157 -26.56 10.70 -2.40
CA SER A 157 -27.38 11.65 -3.16
C SER A 157 -28.04 11.05 -4.40
N LYS A 158 -27.55 9.89 -4.88
CA LYS A 158 -28.13 9.15 -6.00
C LYS A 158 -29.25 8.20 -5.59
N LEU A 159 -29.40 7.92 -4.29
CA LEU A 159 -30.37 6.95 -3.77
C LEU A 159 -31.76 7.55 -3.52
N GLY A 160 -31.97 8.83 -3.83
CA GLY A 160 -33.26 9.53 -3.71
C GLY A 160 -33.33 10.47 -2.50
N GLY A 161 -34.13 11.54 -2.63
CA GLY A 161 -34.32 12.53 -1.57
C GLY A 161 -35.10 11.94 -0.38
N GLY A 162 -34.58 12.11 0.84
CA GLY A 162 -35.21 11.63 2.08
C GLY A 162 -34.70 10.28 2.60
N LEU A 163 -33.72 9.68 1.93
CA LEU A 163 -33.04 8.47 2.40
C LEU A 163 -31.92 8.81 3.38
N GLU A 164 -31.97 8.23 4.58
CA GLU A 164 -30.88 8.27 5.55
C GLU A 164 -29.96 7.05 5.37
N LEU A 165 -28.75 7.30 4.87
CA LEU A 165 -27.70 6.28 4.81
C LEU A 165 -26.80 6.36 6.05
N TRP A 166 -26.70 5.25 6.77
CA TRP A 166 -25.88 5.08 7.97
C TRP A 166 -24.78 4.04 7.72
N VAL A 167 -23.57 4.30 8.20
CA VAL A 167 -22.48 3.31 8.20
C VAL A 167 -22.16 2.92 9.63
N ALA A 168 -22.49 1.68 10.00
CA ALA A 168 -22.05 1.04 11.23
C ALA A 168 -20.57 0.67 11.10
N PHE A 169 -19.71 1.57 11.57
CA PHE A 169 -18.27 1.57 11.35
C PHE A 169 -17.48 1.08 12.56
N GLY A 170 -16.52 0.19 12.35
CA GLY A 170 -15.62 -0.32 13.39
C GLY A 170 -16.19 -1.48 14.22
N THR A 171 -15.43 -1.91 15.23
CA THR A 171 -15.80 -3.03 16.12
C THR A 171 -15.52 -2.70 17.58
N GLY A 172 -16.19 -3.42 18.49
CA GLY A 172 -15.97 -3.29 19.94
C GLY A 172 -16.10 -1.85 20.44
N LYS A 173 -15.06 -1.35 21.10
CA LYS A 173 -15.01 0.00 21.68
C LYS A 173 -14.93 1.14 20.64
N ASP A 174 -14.52 0.82 19.42
CA ASP A 174 -14.37 1.80 18.33
C ASP A 174 -15.60 1.89 17.42
N PHE A 175 -16.62 1.08 17.70
CA PHE A 175 -17.90 1.06 16.98
C PHE A 175 -18.58 2.43 17.02
N ARG A 176 -19.00 2.92 15.87
CA ARG A 176 -19.74 4.17 15.72
C ARG A 176 -20.68 4.12 14.51
N LEU A 177 -21.79 4.83 14.59
CA LEU A 177 -22.68 5.06 13.46
C LEU A 177 -22.31 6.36 12.77
N ILE A 178 -22.02 6.31 11.47
CA ILE A 178 -21.63 7.45 10.66
C ILE A 178 -22.81 7.82 9.73
N PRO A 179 -23.40 9.02 9.85
CA PRO A 179 -24.48 9.47 8.97
C PRO A 179 -23.90 9.95 7.63
N ALA A 180 -23.83 9.06 6.64
CA ALA A 180 -23.28 9.39 5.31
C ALA A 180 -24.11 10.47 4.59
N HIS A 181 -25.43 10.49 4.80
CA HIS A 181 -26.35 11.49 4.24
C HIS A 181 -26.08 12.91 4.77
N GLU A 182 -25.93 13.09 6.09
CA GLU A 182 -25.58 14.39 6.69
C GLU A 182 -24.19 14.87 6.24
N ILE A 183 -23.22 13.95 6.18
CA ILE A 183 -21.88 14.28 5.68
C ILE A 183 -21.97 14.76 4.23
N ALA A 184 -22.73 14.05 3.39
CA ALA A 184 -22.89 14.42 1.99
C ALA A 184 -23.57 15.79 1.81
N GLU A 185 -24.60 16.06 2.61
CA GLU A 185 -25.26 17.37 2.66
C GLU A 185 -24.28 18.48 3.04
N SER A 186 -23.49 18.27 4.10
CA SER A 186 -22.50 19.25 4.56
C SER A 186 -21.36 19.51 3.56
N LEU A 187 -20.98 18.51 2.76
CA LEU A 187 -19.90 18.62 1.77
C LEU A 187 -20.36 19.29 0.47
N GLY A 188 -21.64 19.11 0.13
CA GLY A 188 -22.21 19.53 -1.13
C GLY A 188 -21.88 18.58 -2.29
N PRO A 189 -22.64 18.70 -3.40
CA PRO A 189 -22.67 17.68 -4.45
C PRO A 189 -21.33 17.52 -5.18
N MET A 190 -20.63 18.63 -5.45
CA MET A 190 -19.36 18.61 -6.18
C MET A 190 -18.25 17.90 -5.39
N ARG A 191 -18.13 18.19 -4.09
CA ARG A 191 -17.13 17.53 -3.24
C ARG A 191 -17.47 16.07 -2.99
N CYS A 192 -18.75 15.72 -2.83
CA CYS A 192 -19.17 14.32 -2.78
C CYS A 192 -18.80 13.57 -4.06
N TYR A 193 -19.01 14.20 -5.22
CA TYR A 193 -18.65 13.64 -6.51
C TYR A 193 -17.13 13.45 -6.65
N ALA A 194 -16.32 14.42 -6.21
CA ALA A 194 -14.86 14.37 -6.26
C ALA A 194 -14.20 13.49 -5.17
N LEU A 195 -14.94 13.15 -4.10
CA LEU A 195 -14.40 12.49 -2.90
C LEU A 195 -13.66 11.16 -3.18
N PRO A 196 -14.17 10.25 -4.03
CA PRO A 196 -13.42 9.03 -4.37
C PRO A 196 -12.08 9.35 -5.03
N MET A 197 -12.04 10.36 -5.90
CA MET A 197 -10.82 10.75 -6.61
C MET A 197 -9.79 11.36 -5.66
N PHE A 198 -10.25 12.19 -4.72
CA PHE A 198 -9.40 12.71 -3.65
C PHE A 198 -8.81 11.59 -2.78
N HIS A 199 -9.63 10.60 -2.41
CA HIS A 199 -9.21 9.48 -1.59
C HIS A 199 -8.10 8.66 -2.28
N SER A 200 -8.29 8.31 -3.56
CA SER A 200 -7.27 7.64 -4.36
C SER A 200 -5.99 8.47 -4.52
N LEU A 201 -6.10 9.78 -4.77
CA LEU A 201 -4.94 10.68 -4.92
C LEU A 201 -4.10 10.78 -3.64
N THR A 202 -4.74 10.71 -2.48
CA THR A 202 -4.07 10.86 -1.17
C THR A 202 -3.63 9.53 -0.55
N GLY A 203 -3.90 8.42 -1.25
CA GLY A 203 -3.59 7.05 -0.84
C GLY A 203 -4.82 6.31 -0.32
N CYS A 204 -5.28 5.32 -1.08
CA CYS A 204 -6.16 4.23 -0.63
C CYS A 204 -5.39 2.90 -0.63
N ASP A 205 -6.06 1.78 -0.44
CA ASP A 205 -5.39 0.47 -0.37
C ASP A 205 -4.68 0.08 -1.69
N THR A 206 -5.13 0.65 -2.81
CA THR A 206 -4.59 0.36 -4.16
C THR A 206 -3.62 1.42 -4.68
N THR A 207 -3.44 2.54 -3.97
CA THR A 207 -2.56 3.64 -4.42
C THR A 207 -1.48 3.97 -3.40
N SER A 208 -0.35 4.48 -3.88
CA SER A 208 0.71 5.00 -3.00
C SER A 208 0.23 6.24 -2.25
N TYR A 209 0.81 6.48 -1.07
CA TYR A 209 0.51 7.66 -0.25
C TYR A 209 1.66 8.67 -0.29
N PHE A 210 1.36 9.95 -0.06
CA PHE A 210 2.36 10.99 0.07
C PHE A 210 3.14 10.85 1.38
N GLN A 211 4.46 10.67 1.28
CA GLN A 211 5.30 10.43 2.45
C GLN A 211 5.20 11.57 3.48
N HIS A 212 4.99 11.20 4.76
CA HIS A 212 4.80 12.14 5.87
C HIS A 212 3.58 13.07 5.78
N ILE A 213 2.67 12.86 4.81
CA ILE A 213 1.43 13.63 4.69
C ILE A 213 0.24 12.74 5.06
N GLY A 214 -0.44 13.09 6.16
CA GLY A 214 -1.68 12.42 6.55
C GLY A 214 -2.92 12.97 5.82
N LYS A 215 -3.96 12.13 5.66
CA LYS A 215 -5.27 12.49 5.07
C LYS A 215 -5.89 13.75 5.69
N ARG A 216 -5.75 13.95 7.01
CA ARG A 216 -6.23 15.17 7.69
C ARG A 216 -5.59 16.45 7.16
N THR A 217 -4.30 16.41 6.84
CA THR A 217 -3.58 17.56 6.26
C THR A 217 -4.04 17.81 4.84
N ALA A 218 -4.12 16.75 4.02
CA ALA A 218 -4.62 16.83 2.66
C ALA A 218 -6.05 17.39 2.59
N TRP A 219 -6.92 16.93 3.49
CA TRP A 219 -8.31 17.37 3.61
C TRP A 219 -8.42 18.86 3.92
N LYS A 220 -7.62 19.36 4.88
CA LYS A 220 -7.59 20.80 5.20
C LYS A 220 -7.21 21.65 3.99
N ILE A 221 -6.28 21.18 3.17
CA ILE A 221 -5.84 21.90 1.97
C ILE A 221 -6.90 21.83 0.88
N TRP A 222 -7.54 20.67 0.68
CA TRP A 222 -8.63 20.54 -0.29
C TRP A 222 -9.83 21.43 0.06
N LYS A 223 -10.20 21.56 1.34
CA LYS A 223 -11.26 22.49 1.77
C LYS A 223 -11.02 23.94 1.36
N LEU A 224 -9.77 24.33 1.15
CA LEU A 224 -9.37 25.68 0.74
C LEU A 224 -9.23 25.82 -0.78
N SER A 225 -9.41 24.75 -1.55
CA SER A 225 -9.16 24.73 -3.00
C SER A 225 -10.37 24.20 -3.78
N ASP A 226 -11.23 25.11 -4.22
CA ASP A 226 -12.37 24.76 -5.07
C ASP A 226 -11.94 24.38 -6.48
N MET A 227 -10.84 24.94 -6.98
CA MET A 227 -10.25 24.54 -8.26
C MET A 227 -9.88 23.06 -8.27
N LEU A 228 -9.37 22.53 -7.15
CA LEU A 228 -9.07 21.11 -7.03
C LEU A 228 -10.34 20.26 -7.13
N THR A 229 -11.44 20.69 -6.52
CA THR A 229 -12.74 20.01 -6.66
C THR A 229 -13.13 19.88 -8.13
N THR A 230 -13.03 20.96 -8.91
CA THR A 230 -13.33 20.95 -10.34
C THR A 230 -12.40 20.03 -11.12
N ALA A 231 -11.10 20.08 -10.86
CA ALA A 231 -10.12 19.20 -11.50
C ALA A 231 -10.40 17.71 -11.21
N LEU A 232 -10.69 17.37 -9.95
CA LEU A 232 -11.03 16.01 -9.52
C LEU A 232 -12.36 15.52 -10.12
N CYS A 233 -13.36 16.39 -10.24
CA CYS A 233 -14.61 16.07 -10.93
C CYS A 233 -14.36 15.74 -12.42
N SER A 234 -13.52 16.54 -13.09
CA SER A 234 -13.14 16.30 -14.50
C SER A 234 -12.41 14.97 -14.67
N LEU A 235 -11.42 14.69 -13.81
CA LEU A 235 -10.69 13.42 -13.80
C LEU A 235 -11.60 12.23 -13.49
N ARG A 236 -12.57 12.39 -12.59
CA ARG A 236 -13.52 11.31 -12.30
C ARG A 236 -14.44 11.02 -13.49
N LYS A 237 -14.84 12.06 -14.23
CA LYS A 237 -15.68 11.91 -15.43
C LYS A 237 -14.90 11.24 -16.56
N ASP A 238 -13.64 11.64 -16.74
CA ASP A 238 -12.74 11.08 -17.73
C ASP A 238 -11.32 10.97 -17.15
N PRO A 239 -10.92 9.79 -16.66
CA PRO A 239 -9.59 9.59 -16.06
C PRO A 239 -8.43 9.82 -17.03
N ASN A 240 -8.67 9.71 -18.34
CA ASN A 240 -7.67 9.94 -19.37
C ASN A 240 -7.55 11.43 -19.76
N ASN A 241 -8.40 12.29 -19.21
CA ASN A 241 -8.38 13.73 -19.45
C ASN A 241 -7.24 14.41 -18.66
N LEU A 242 -6.01 14.18 -19.11
CA LEU A 242 -4.78 14.71 -18.53
C LEU A 242 -4.43 16.09 -19.10
N GLN A 243 -5.42 16.97 -19.22
CA GLN A 243 -5.19 18.35 -19.67
C GLN A 243 -4.23 19.08 -18.72
N TYR A 244 -3.40 19.95 -19.30
CA TYR A 244 -2.35 20.67 -18.59
C TYR A 244 -2.86 21.44 -17.35
N ASN A 245 -4.00 22.12 -17.47
CA ASN A 245 -4.61 22.87 -16.37
C ASN A 245 -5.09 21.98 -15.20
N ILE A 246 -5.58 20.78 -15.50
CA ILE A 246 -5.98 19.78 -14.50
C ILE A 246 -4.74 19.29 -13.76
N LEU A 247 -3.70 18.90 -14.50
CA LEU A 247 -2.43 18.45 -13.93
C LEU A 247 -1.77 19.55 -13.10
N GLN A 248 -1.76 20.79 -13.58
CA GLN A 248 -1.24 21.95 -12.84
C GLN A 248 -2.00 22.20 -11.54
N THR A 249 -3.32 21.99 -11.53
CA THR A 249 -4.13 22.12 -10.31
C THR A 249 -3.79 21.03 -9.29
N VAL A 250 -3.63 19.79 -9.75
CA VAL A 250 -3.19 18.67 -8.90
C VAL A 250 -1.75 18.88 -8.39
N GLU A 251 -0.85 19.34 -9.26
CA GLU A 251 0.52 19.70 -8.95
C GLU A 251 0.58 20.77 -7.86
N ARG A 252 -0.22 21.84 -8.02
CA ARG A 252 -0.36 22.91 -7.04
C ARG A 252 -0.84 22.40 -5.69
N PHE A 253 -1.84 21.50 -5.69
CA PHE A 253 -2.30 20.85 -4.47
C PHE A 253 -1.18 20.08 -3.77
N VAL A 254 -0.39 19.27 -4.50
CA VAL A 254 0.73 18.51 -3.94
C VAL A 254 1.80 19.43 -3.37
N ILE A 255 2.15 20.53 -4.04
CA ILE A 255 3.09 21.53 -3.51
C ILE A 255 2.61 22.06 -2.15
N LEU A 256 1.32 22.38 -2.03
CA LEU A 256 0.75 22.91 -0.80
C LEU A 256 0.73 21.89 0.35
N LEU A 257 0.73 20.58 0.06
CA LEU A 257 0.89 19.53 1.09
C LEU A 257 2.23 19.67 1.83
N TYR A 258 3.30 19.96 1.10
CA TYR A 258 4.65 20.06 1.65
C TYR A 258 5.02 21.50 2.04
N GLY A 259 4.44 22.50 1.39
CA GLY A 259 4.68 23.92 1.66
C GLY A 259 3.39 24.74 1.56
N ARG A 260 2.61 24.80 2.65
CA ARG A 260 1.29 25.47 2.70
C ARG A 260 1.27 26.93 2.25
N THR A 261 2.38 27.64 2.40
CA THR A 261 2.52 29.05 2.03
C THR A 261 3.37 29.25 0.77
N SER A 262 3.67 28.17 0.05
CA SER A 262 4.47 28.24 -1.18
C SER A 262 3.72 29.03 -2.25
N SER A 263 4.37 30.03 -2.84
CA SER A 263 3.90 30.69 -4.07
C SER A 263 4.36 29.97 -5.34
N ILE A 264 5.17 28.91 -5.21
CA ILE A 264 5.74 28.18 -6.34
C ILE A 264 4.68 27.27 -6.96
N GLU A 265 4.54 27.31 -8.29
CA GLU A 265 3.54 26.53 -9.03
C GLU A 265 4.10 25.26 -9.67
N CYS A 266 5.42 25.16 -9.83
CA CYS A 266 6.10 23.97 -10.37
C CYS A 266 6.67 23.11 -9.23
N ILE A 267 6.39 21.81 -9.26
CA ILE A 267 6.74 20.88 -8.18
C ILE A 267 8.25 20.72 -8.05
N ASP A 268 8.98 20.66 -9.16
CA ASP A 268 10.43 20.51 -9.13
C ASP A 268 11.12 21.80 -8.63
N ALA A 269 10.56 22.96 -8.96
CA ALA A 269 10.99 24.24 -8.38
C ALA A 269 10.70 24.30 -6.87
N ALA A 270 9.53 23.79 -6.43
CA ALA A 270 9.20 23.71 -5.02
C ALA A 270 10.10 22.73 -4.26
N ARG A 271 10.45 21.59 -4.87
CA ARG A 271 11.45 20.65 -4.33
C ARG A 271 12.79 21.34 -4.12
N LYS A 272 13.28 22.08 -5.13
CA LYS A 272 14.53 22.84 -5.04
C LYS A 272 14.49 23.87 -3.92
N ASP A 273 13.40 24.63 -3.80
CA ASP A 273 13.24 25.63 -2.72
C ASP A 273 13.23 24.98 -1.33
N LEU A 274 12.47 23.89 -1.15
CA LEU A 274 12.38 23.16 0.10
C LEU A 274 13.73 22.56 0.53
N PHE A 275 14.51 22.08 -0.44
CA PHE A 275 15.85 21.54 -0.18
C PHE A 275 16.86 22.64 0.12
N VAL A 276 17.00 23.63 -0.78
CA VAL A 276 18.07 24.63 -0.72
C VAL A 276 17.80 25.70 0.34
N ARG A 277 16.59 26.28 0.36
CA ARG A 277 16.28 27.41 1.25
C ARG A 277 15.77 26.97 2.62
N LYS A 278 15.03 25.86 2.67
CA LYS A 278 14.44 25.37 3.93
C LYS A 278 15.19 24.18 4.54
N GLY A 279 16.29 23.74 3.93
CA GLY A 279 17.18 22.71 4.48
C GLY A 279 16.49 21.36 4.74
N ARG A 280 15.42 21.04 4.01
CA ARG A 280 14.66 19.80 4.27
C ARG A 280 15.40 18.57 3.76
N HIS A 281 15.32 17.49 4.54
CA HIS A 281 15.79 16.17 4.13
C HIS A 281 15.01 15.63 2.92
N LEU A 282 15.64 14.77 2.11
CA LEU A 282 15.08 14.24 0.85
C LEU A 282 13.72 13.55 1.04
N SER A 283 13.51 12.86 2.17
CA SER A 283 12.25 12.19 2.51
C SER A 283 11.08 13.16 2.79
N LEU A 284 11.37 14.45 2.99
CA LEU A 284 10.37 15.50 3.30
C LEU A 284 10.09 16.41 2.09
N LEU A 285 10.46 15.97 0.88
CA LEU A 285 10.23 16.67 -0.37
C LEU A 285 9.01 16.09 -1.12
N PRO A 286 8.21 16.91 -1.81
CA PRO A 286 7.11 16.43 -2.67
C PRO A 286 7.65 15.56 -3.81
N PRO A 287 6.90 14.62 -4.38
CA PRO A 287 7.39 13.76 -5.48
C PRO A 287 7.92 14.57 -6.67
N THR A 288 8.83 13.99 -7.46
CA THR A 288 9.27 14.59 -8.73
C THR A 288 8.16 14.48 -9.77
N LYS A 289 8.15 15.39 -10.74
CA LYS A 289 7.22 15.33 -11.87
C LYS A 289 7.35 14.00 -12.63
N ALA A 290 8.59 13.67 -13.03
CA ALA A 290 8.93 12.47 -13.81
C ALA A 290 8.91 11.14 -13.04
N GLY A 291 8.97 11.16 -11.70
CA GLY A 291 9.17 9.95 -10.89
C GLY A 291 8.03 9.63 -9.93
N GLY A 292 6.90 10.33 -10.01
CA GLY A 292 5.81 10.06 -9.09
C GLY A 292 4.55 10.86 -9.32
N LEU A 293 4.59 12.13 -9.73
CA LEU A 293 3.34 12.87 -9.90
C LEU A 293 2.54 12.33 -11.09
N ASP A 294 3.14 12.26 -12.29
CA ASP A 294 2.49 11.76 -13.49
C ASP A 294 2.14 10.26 -13.39
N SER A 295 2.93 9.49 -12.63
CA SER A 295 2.66 8.07 -12.35
C SER A 295 1.59 7.86 -11.29
N SER A 296 1.50 8.68 -10.22
CA SER A 296 0.43 8.57 -9.20
C SER A 296 -0.90 9.08 -9.71
N VAL A 297 -0.85 10.10 -10.58
CA VAL A 297 -1.90 10.54 -11.48
C VAL A 297 -2.26 9.35 -12.38
N GLY A 298 -1.37 8.88 -13.25
CA GLY A 298 -1.66 7.79 -14.20
C GLY A 298 -2.08 6.44 -13.59
N SER A 299 -1.53 6.04 -12.44
CA SER A 299 -1.88 4.79 -11.74
C SER A 299 -3.12 4.95 -10.86
N GLY A 300 -3.32 6.14 -10.28
CA GLY A 300 -4.59 6.51 -9.63
C GLY A 300 -5.73 6.78 -10.61
N PHE A 301 -5.41 6.96 -11.90
CA PHE A 301 -6.34 7.20 -13.01
C PHE A 301 -6.42 6.03 -14.01
N ALA A 302 -5.75 4.90 -13.74
CA ALA A 302 -6.10 3.62 -14.36
C ALA A 302 -7.59 3.35 -14.09
N PRO A 303 -8.34 2.77 -15.04
CA PRO A 303 -9.79 2.92 -15.09
C PRO A 303 -10.44 2.42 -13.81
N TRP A 304 -10.88 3.36 -12.98
CA TRP A 304 -11.88 3.10 -11.96
C TRP A 304 -13.07 2.41 -12.65
N PRO A 305 -13.66 1.34 -12.06
CA PRO A 305 -14.74 0.62 -12.71
C PRO A 305 -15.87 1.59 -13.06
N ARG A 306 -16.14 1.73 -14.36
CA ARG A 306 -17.35 2.37 -14.84
C ARG A 306 -18.52 1.64 -14.20
N GLY A 307 -19.26 2.37 -13.38
CA GLY A 307 -20.00 1.79 -12.26
C GLY A 307 -20.91 0.63 -12.62
N ARG A 308 -20.98 -0.36 -11.73
CA ARG A 308 -22.12 -1.24 -11.55
C ARG A 308 -22.17 -1.76 -10.10
N GLY A 309 -23.39 -1.69 -9.56
CA GLY A 309 -24.03 -2.55 -8.54
C GLY A 309 -23.24 -3.00 -7.31
N PHE A 310 -23.77 -2.64 -6.14
CA PHE A 310 -23.53 -3.38 -4.90
C PHE A 310 -24.10 -4.80 -5.03
N GLU A 311 -23.32 -5.82 -4.72
CA GLU A 311 -23.79 -7.20 -4.63
C GLU A 311 -24.16 -7.53 -3.18
N THR A 312 -25.39 -8.00 -2.99
CA THR A 312 -25.89 -8.53 -1.71
C THR A 312 -25.82 -10.06 -1.78
N GLN A 313 -25.16 -10.69 -0.81
CA GLN A 313 -25.51 -12.06 -0.43
C GLN A 313 -26.53 -12.02 0.70
N PRO A 314 -27.66 -12.75 0.61
CA PRO A 314 -28.65 -12.77 1.66
C PRO A 314 -28.11 -13.57 2.84
N SER A 315 -27.72 -12.88 3.91
CA SER A 315 -27.72 -13.45 5.24
C SER A 315 -28.57 -12.56 6.15
N THR A 316 -29.74 -13.08 6.49
CA THR A 316 -30.74 -12.42 7.31
C THR A 316 -30.21 -12.29 8.73
N VAL A 317 -29.58 -11.17 9.07
CA VAL A 317 -29.32 -10.80 10.46
C VAL A 317 -30.46 -9.89 10.91
N GLN A 318 -31.33 -10.42 11.78
CA GLN A 318 -32.42 -9.66 12.38
C GLN A 318 -31.86 -8.50 13.21
N GLY A 319 -31.96 -7.28 12.68
CA GLY A 319 -31.81 -6.05 13.44
C GLY A 319 -33.14 -5.61 14.07
N PRO A 320 -33.15 -4.60 14.96
CA PRO A 320 -34.37 -4.05 15.55
C PRO A 320 -35.35 -3.61 14.46
N THR A 321 -36.66 -3.77 14.71
CA THR A 321 -37.75 -3.52 13.77
C THR A 321 -37.57 -2.22 12.97
N GLY A 322 -37.46 -2.32 11.65
CA GLY A 322 -37.41 -1.18 10.70
C GLY A 322 -36.10 -0.95 9.95
N TRP A 323 -35.04 -1.76 10.19
CA TRP A 323 -33.74 -1.62 9.53
C TRP A 323 -33.46 -2.77 8.56
N VAL A 324 -32.96 -2.45 7.36
CA VAL A 324 -32.34 -3.43 6.45
C VAL A 324 -30.82 -3.29 6.56
N GLY A 325 -30.15 -4.36 7.01
CA GLY A 325 -28.70 -4.40 7.18
C GLY A 325 -28.02 -5.17 6.04
N VAL A 326 -27.02 -4.56 5.41
CA VAL A 326 -26.14 -5.23 4.44
C VAL A 326 -24.72 -5.29 5.02
N SER A 327 -24.15 -6.49 5.08
CA SER A 327 -22.75 -6.72 5.49
C SER A 327 -21.89 -6.85 4.24
N ILE A 328 -20.91 -5.96 4.07
CA ILE A 328 -19.94 -6.01 2.97
C ILE A 328 -18.57 -6.24 3.60
N ASN A 329 -18.01 -7.43 3.38
CA ASN A 329 -16.75 -7.82 4.04
C ASN A 329 -15.48 -7.51 3.24
N THR A 330 -15.56 -7.19 1.94
CA THR A 330 -14.36 -6.89 1.15
C THR A 330 -14.72 -6.11 -0.12
N ILE A 331 -14.01 -5.01 -0.40
CA ILE A 331 -13.88 -4.46 -1.76
C ILE A 331 -12.39 -4.59 -2.11
N MET A 332 -12.06 -5.57 -2.96
CA MET A 332 -10.71 -5.75 -3.54
C MET A 332 -10.65 -5.13 -4.93
#